data_AF-A0A924CN86-F1
#
_entry.id   AF-A0A924CN86-F1
#
_cell.length_a   1.000
_cell.length_b   1.000
_cell.length_c   1.000
_cell.angle_alpha   90.00
_cell.angle_beta   90.00
_cell.angle_gamma   90.00
#
_symmetry.space_group_name_H-M   'P 1'
#
loop_
_entity.id
_entity.type
_entity.pdbx_description
1 polymer ?
#
loop_
_entity_poly.entity_id
_entity_poly.type
_entity_poly.pdbx_seq_one_letter_code
_entity_poly.pdbx_strand_id
1 'polypeptide(L)'
;MKVVARSFLLSATLGLTTFDLTLSSPRAVSQDSDPRPEQTQTDTAPKAPGPKALDKDPAQPQAENLSPKDPTSYVKPLSPGQYILEFNRSPVVGYRLRLNGIYDEARIQFTRPRNWQTLSVKMMVRYRHSPALYATRSNLTLLVNGNTIGSVPLNKKKDDIGTAVFEIPTRLIEDNNEIVIAALQNNSPTCTQDPFDPSLWTEVMPDSKLVFDFAPQPVSLDFSRYPYPVFDKLSLEPNRLAYLLPKDVDDVWLSAIARLQSSLGRFAQFRTIETRLVKSASDVKNTERLIIVGTPKNQPELATLKLATTIKDGQILDEKGQALPPDVGVLTLANRSSGDGGLVMIATGNGEASVAKAMQFLVQARDRQIGTGQTLIVQKVDEVPTPSLRDWQAFVPIKDQFELRDLRNYNGEPIDDVTVRGADSPVVEYDVKALPDDQFDRGNKFNLRFSYS
;
A
#
# COMPACT_ATOMS: atom_id res chain seq x y z
N MET A 1 -5.91 29.28 3.23
CA MET A 1 -5.54 27.85 3.38
C MET A 1 -5.93 27.41 4.79
N LYS A 2 -7.01 26.61 4.93
CA LYS A 2 -7.45 26.07 6.23
C LYS A 2 -6.77 24.71 6.40
N VAL A 3 -5.88 24.58 7.38
CA VAL A 3 -5.32 23.27 7.76
C VAL A 3 -6.28 22.67 8.79
N VAL A 4 -6.87 21.51 8.47
CA VAL A 4 -7.76 20.78 9.37
C VAL A 4 -7.07 19.48 9.75
N ALA A 5 -6.60 19.38 10.98
CA ALA A 5 -6.16 18.10 11.53
C ALA A 5 -7.38 17.35 12.09
N ARG A 6 -7.63 16.13 11.64
CA ARG A 6 -8.65 15.23 12.22
C ARG A 6 -7.97 14.04 12.87
N SER A 7 -8.02 13.96 14.20
CA SER A 7 -7.70 12.75 14.95
C SER A 7 -8.93 11.85 15.04
N PHE A 8 -8.82 10.60 14.59
CA PHE A 8 -9.79 9.54 14.90
C PHE A 8 -9.40 8.88 16.22
N LEU A 9 -10.16 9.16 17.29
CA LEU A 9 -10.09 8.43 18.56
C LEU A 9 -11.15 7.32 18.54
N LEU A 10 -10.70 6.07 18.65
CA LEU A 10 -11.55 4.90 18.80
C LEU A 10 -11.96 4.80 20.28
N SER A 11 -13.19 5.18 20.63
CA SER A 11 -13.72 4.99 21.99
C SER A 11 -14.06 3.53 22.23
N ALA A 12 -13.26 2.85 23.05
CA ALA A 12 -13.63 1.59 23.68
C ALA A 12 -14.40 1.89 24.97
N THR A 13 -15.67 1.48 25.01
CA THR A 13 -16.52 1.59 26.20
C THR A 13 -16.18 0.46 27.17
N LEU A 14 -15.46 0.76 28.26
CA LEU A 14 -15.45 -0.08 29.46
C LEU A 14 -16.17 0.70 30.57
N GLY A 15 -17.27 0.15 31.05
CA GLY A 15 -17.94 0.62 32.25
C GLY A 15 -17.27 0.07 33.49
N LEU A 16 -17.04 0.91 34.50
CA LEU A 16 -16.93 0.48 35.88
C LEU A 16 -17.23 1.67 36.81
N THR A 17 -18.33 1.51 37.55
CA THR A 17 -18.62 1.91 38.94
C THR A 17 -18.00 3.17 39.55
N THR A 18 -18.92 4.01 40.02
CA THR A 18 -18.79 5.21 40.86
C THR A 18 -18.02 4.98 42.16
N PHE A 19 -17.07 5.88 42.46
CA PHE A 19 -16.66 6.22 43.82
C PHE A 19 -16.57 7.74 43.94
N ASP A 20 -17.40 8.30 44.81
CA ASP A 20 -17.31 9.69 45.29
C ASP A 20 -16.08 9.84 46.17
N LEU A 21 -15.32 10.93 45.98
CA LEU A 21 -14.52 11.56 47.04
C LEU A 21 -14.22 13.03 46.73
N THR A 22 -14.93 13.86 47.50
CA THR A 22 -14.77 15.26 47.89
C THR A 22 -13.48 16.02 47.57
N LEU A 23 -13.65 17.25 47.07
CA LEU A 23 -12.65 18.33 47.05
C LEU A 23 -12.28 18.79 48.47
N SER A 24 -10.99 19.04 48.69
CA SER A 24 -10.52 20.06 49.63
C SER A 24 -9.15 20.58 49.20
N SER A 25 -9.02 21.90 49.04
CA SER A 25 -7.74 22.63 48.99
C SER A 25 -7.46 23.21 50.37
N PRO A 26 -6.18 23.45 50.74
CA PRO A 26 -5.77 24.85 50.85
C PRO A 26 -4.29 25.19 50.51
N ARG A 27 -4.14 26.43 50.02
CA ARG A 27 -3.10 27.47 50.22
C ARG A 27 -1.60 27.14 50.40
N ALA A 28 -0.82 27.97 49.69
CA ALA A 28 0.63 28.21 49.76
C ALA A 28 1.15 28.83 51.07
N VAL A 29 2.47 28.70 51.33
CA VAL A 29 3.44 29.72 51.81
C VAL A 29 4.90 29.17 51.69
N SER A 30 5.86 30.10 51.75
CA SER A 30 7.24 30.28 51.25
C SER A 30 8.45 29.65 51.96
N GLN A 31 9.55 29.56 51.19
CA GLN A 31 11.00 29.86 51.41
C GLN A 31 11.76 29.56 52.74
N ASP A 32 12.94 28.91 52.57
CA ASP A 32 14.28 29.18 53.18
C ASP A 32 15.28 28.21 52.48
N SER A 33 16.37 28.57 51.77
CA SER A 33 17.63 29.31 52.03
C SER A 33 18.82 28.47 52.58
N ASP A 34 19.69 28.00 51.64
CA ASP A 34 21.19 27.87 51.62
C ASP A 34 21.99 27.12 52.74
N PRO A 35 23.31 26.78 52.58
CA PRO A 35 24.25 26.89 51.44
C PRO A 35 25.23 25.68 51.14
N ARG A 36 25.87 25.76 49.96
CA ARG A 36 27.21 25.28 49.44
C ARG A 36 28.17 24.38 50.26
N PRO A 37 29.08 23.61 49.59
CA PRO A 37 30.32 24.22 49.08
C PRO A 37 30.84 23.73 47.72
N GLU A 38 31.59 24.64 47.10
CA GLU A 38 32.40 24.54 45.89
C GLU A 38 33.72 23.86 46.23
N GLN A 39 34.14 22.86 45.45
CA GLN A 39 35.54 22.39 45.42
C GLN A 39 36.08 22.48 43.99
N THR A 40 37.07 23.34 43.85
CA THR A 40 37.96 23.43 42.70
C THR A 40 39.01 22.33 42.80
N GLN A 41 39.12 21.48 41.78
CA GLN A 41 40.39 20.80 41.48
C GLN A 41 40.52 20.56 39.98
N THR A 42 41.64 21.08 39.49
CA THR A 42 42.29 20.87 38.19
C THR A 42 42.40 19.39 37.84
N ASP A 43 42.10 19.00 36.59
CA ASP A 43 42.95 18.04 35.91
C ASP A 43 42.84 18.07 34.37
N THR A 44 44.01 17.87 33.80
CA THR A 44 44.40 17.68 32.40
C THR A 44 43.38 16.99 31.49
N ALA A 45 43.21 17.57 30.29
CA ALA A 45 42.51 16.96 29.18
C ALA A 45 43.14 15.62 28.75
N PRO A 46 42.40 14.50 28.72
CA PRO A 46 42.76 13.36 27.91
C PRO A 46 42.35 13.64 26.47
N LYS A 47 43.34 13.67 25.57
CA LYS A 47 43.14 13.56 24.12
C LYS A 47 42.20 12.39 23.85
N ALA A 48 41.05 12.66 23.24
CA ALA A 48 40.17 11.63 22.72
C ALA A 48 40.96 10.71 21.78
N PRO A 49 40.90 9.37 21.92
CA PRO A 49 41.40 8.47 20.90
C PRO A 49 40.63 8.75 19.62
N GLY A 50 41.36 9.03 18.53
CA GLY A 50 40.77 9.14 17.20
C GLY A 50 39.99 7.85 16.86
N PRO A 51 38.98 7.95 15.98
CA PRO A 51 38.14 6.81 15.65
C PRO A 51 39.01 5.68 15.13
N LYS A 52 39.10 4.60 15.92
CA LYS A 52 39.57 3.30 15.42
C LYS A 52 38.58 2.89 14.34
N ALA A 53 39.12 2.67 13.14
CA ALA A 53 38.40 2.01 12.07
C ALA A 53 37.86 0.67 12.58
N LEU A 54 36.56 0.62 12.83
CA LEU A 54 35.83 -0.62 12.99
C LEU A 54 35.30 -1.01 11.62
N ASP A 55 35.96 -2.04 11.12
CA ASP A 55 35.39 -3.21 10.47
C ASP A 55 34.68 -3.07 9.12
N LYS A 56 35.22 -3.89 8.21
CA LYS A 56 34.81 -4.29 6.88
C LYS A 56 33.33 -4.05 6.59
N ASP A 57 33.08 -3.44 5.43
CA ASP A 57 31.79 -3.49 4.74
C ASP A 57 31.13 -4.87 4.94
N PRO A 58 29.89 -4.95 5.45
CA PRO A 58 29.15 -6.20 5.52
C PRO A 58 29.17 -6.84 4.13
N ALA A 59 29.70 -8.06 4.04
CA ALA A 59 29.81 -8.77 2.77
C ALA A 59 28.40 -8.91 2.15
N GLN A 60 28.21 -8.26 1.00
CA GLN A 60 26.91 -8.12 0.32
C GLN A 60 26.15 -9.45 0.20
N PRO A 61 24.81 -9.42 0.27
CA PRO A 61 23.98 -10.59 0.05
C PRO A 61 24.32 -11.24 -1.30
N GLN A 62 24.41 -12.57 -1.33
CA GLN A 62 24.76 -13.31 -2.54
C GLN A 62 23.58 -14.17 -2.98
N ALA A 63 22.96 -13.73 -4.07
CA ALA A 63 21.97 -14.49 -4.82
C ALA A 63 22.47 -14.70 -6.25
N GLU A 64 22.47 -15.95 -6.71
CA GLU A 64 22.85 -16.31 -8.08
C GLU A 64 21.60 -16.68 -8.89
N ASN A 65 21.54 -16.23 -10.14
CA ASN A 65 20.42 -16.49 -11.05
C ASN A 65 20.76 -17.67 -11.97
N LEU A 66 19.91 -18.69 -11.98
CA LEU A 66 20.05 -19.89 -12.82
C LEU A 66 19.31 -19.77 -14.17
N SER A 67 18.80 -18.58 -14.54
CA SER A 67 18.01 -18.42 -15.77
C SER A 67 18.92 -18.18 -17.00
N PRO A 68 18.74 -18.90 -18.12
CA PRO A 68 19.37 -18.57 -19.40
C PRO A 68 19.01 -17.15 -19.87
N LYS A 69 19.89 -16.52 -20.66
CA LYS A 69 19.58 -15.29 -21.41
C LYS A 69 18.46 -15.57 -22.44
N ASP A 70 17.21 -15.35 -22.05
CA ASP A 70 15.91 -15.44 -22.74
C ASP A 70 15.24 -16.82 -22.95
N PRO A 71 13.88 -16.89 -22.96
CA PRO A 71 12.91 -15.84 -22.64
C PRO A 71 12.39 -15.98 -21.20
N THR A 72 12.12 -14.86 -20.53
CA THR A 72 11.32 -14.81 -19.29
C THR A 72 10.11 -15.74 -19.39
N SER A 73 9.96 -16.69 -18.47
CA SER A 73 8.76 -17.52 -18.42
C SER A 73 7.57 -16.64 -18.02
N TYR A 74 6.42 -16.85 -18.63
CA TYR A 74 5.22 -16.06 -18.36
C TYR A 74 4.09 -16.93 -17.82
N VAL A 75 3.29 -16.34 -16.95
CA VAL A 75 1.95 -16.85 -16.65
C VAL A 75 1.03 -16.47 -17.80
N LYS A 76 0.31 -17.47 -18.33
CA LYS A 76 -0.66 -17.28 -19.40
C LYS A 76 -1.79 -16.35 -18.92
N PRO A 77 -2.20 -15.35 -19.73
CA PRO A 77 -3.33 -14.50 -19.39
C PRO A 77 -4.64 -15.28 -19.35
N LEU A 78 -5.53 -14.88 -18.43
CA LEU A 78 -6.93 -15.31 -18.43
C LEU A 78 -7.69 -14.66 -19.59
N SER A 79 -8.92 -15.12 -19.83
CA SER A 79 -9.79 -14.54 -20.87
C SER A 79 -10.10 -13.06 -20.59
N PRO A 80 -10.32 -12.23 -21.63
CA PRO A 80 -10.84 -10.88 -21.47
C PRO A 80 -12.13 -10.87 -20.65
N GLY A 81 -12.35 -9.78 -19.92
CA GLY A 81 -13.48 -9.66 -19.01
C GLY A 81 -13.89 -8.21 -18.78
N GLN A 82 -14.92 -8.07 -17.95
CA GLN A 82 -15.41 -6.79 -17.49
C GLN A 82 -15.29 -6.71 -15.96
N TYR A 83 -14.84 -5.57 -15.45
CA TYR A 83 -14.82 -5.27 -14.04
C TYR A 83 -15.63 -4.00 -13.75
N ILE A 84 -16.46 -4.04 -12.70
CA ILE A 84 -17.31 -2.92 -12.29
C ILE A 84 -16.88 -2.46 -10.90
N LEU A 85 -16.30 -1.27 -10.84
CA LEU A 85 -15.98 -0.59 -9.58
C LEU A 85 -17.19 0.27 -9.17
N GLU A 86 -18.00 -0.23 -8.24
CA GLU A 86 -19.11 0.52 -7.65
C GLU A 86 -18.64 1.41 -6.50
N PHE A 87 -19.15 2.64 -6.42
CA PHE A 87 -18.73 3.61 -5.40
C PHE A 87 -19.12 3.17 -3.98
N ASN A 88 -20.27 2.52 -3.81
CA ASN A 88 -20.78 2.02 -2.53
C ASN A 88 -19.97 0.85 -1.90
N ARG A 89 -19.08 0.20 -2.65
CA ARG A 89 -18.33 -1.00 -2.22
C ARG A 89 -16.84 -0.75 -2.06
N SER A 90 -16.35 0.40 -2.48
CA SER A 90 -14.93 0.74 -2.37
C SER A 90 -14.64 1.38 -1.02
N PRO A 91 -13.72 0.84 -0.20
CA PRO A 91 -13.26 1.52 1.02
C PRO A 91 -12.57 2.86 0.73
N VAL A 92 -12.28 3.17 -0.54
CA VAL A 92 -11.67 4.42 -1.02
C VAL A 92 -12.73 5.47 -1.38
N VAL A 93 -13.97 5.07 -1.69
CA VAL A 93 -15.02 6.00 -2.17
C VAL A 93 -16.09 6.12 -1.09
N GLY A 94 -16.03 7.20 -0.32
CA GLY A 94 -16.92 7.44 0.82
C GLY A 94 -18.42 7.39 0.48
N TYR A 95 -19.25 7.23 1.51
CA TYR A 95 -20.71 7.26 1.39
C TYR A 95 -21.18 8.63 0.88
N ARG A 96 -21.99 8.65 -0.20
CA ARG A 96 -22.71 9.82 -0.79
C ARG A 96 -21.86 11.09 -0.89
N LEU A 97 -21.41 11.42 -2.11
CA LEU A 97 -20.62 12.63 -2.35
C LEU A 97 -21.59 13.80 -2.59
N ARG A 98 -21.57 14.79 -1.70
CA ARG A 98 -22.40 16.01 -1.83
C ARG A 98 -21.50 17.21 -2.11
N LEU A 99 -21.73 17.83 -3.25
CA LEU A 99 -21.04 19.01 -3.77
C LEU A 99 -21.87 20.25 -3.43
N ASN A 100 -21.33 21.23 -2.70
CA ASN A 100 -22.07 22.39 -2.20
C ASN A 100 -21.44 23.73 -2.61
N GLY A 101 -22.27 24.77 -2.75
CA GLY A 101 -21.82 26.10 -3.15
C GLY A 101 -21.64 26.22 -4.68
N ILE A 102 -21.09 27.35 -5.13
CA ILE A 102 -20.97 27.65 -6.57
C ILE A 102 -20.08 26.64 -7.29
N TYR A 103 -18.98 26.24 -6.67
CA TYR A 103 -18.05 25.28 -7.23
C TYR A 103 -17.57 24.34 -6.15
N ASP A 104 -17.63 23.05 -6.41
CA ASP A 104 -17.14 22.00 -5.51
C ASP A 104 -16.73 20.78 -6.31
N GLU A 105 -15.78 20.02 -5.75
CA GLU A 105 -15.17 18.86 -6.39
C GLU A 105 -15.18 17.64 -5.47
N ALA A 106 -15.50 16.48 -6.04
CA ALA A 106 -15.24 15.19 -5.40
C ALA A 106 -14.13 14.46 -6.15
N ARG A 107 -13.12 14.00 -5.40
CA ARG A 107 -11.94 13.30 -5.92
C ARG A 107 -12.01 11.83 -5.56
N ILE A 108 -11.77 10.97 -6.54
CA ILE A 108 -11.86 9.52 -6.40
C ILE A 108 -10.64 8.90 -7.03
N GLN A 109 -9.90 8.11 -6.26
CA GLN A 109 -8.73 7.42 -6.76
C GLN A 109 -9.05 5.96 -7.07
N PHE A 110 -8.46 5.44 -8.14
CA PHE A 110 -8.51 4.02 -8.49
C PHE A 110 -7.21 3.57 -9.16
N THR A 111 -6.94 2.28 -9.12
CA THR A 111 -5.77 1.69 -9.78
C THR A 111 -6.18 0.86 -10.99
N ARG A 112 -5.26 0.72 -11.94
CA ARG A 112 -5.36 -0.26 -13.02
C ARG A 112 -4.45 -1.44 -12.69
N PRO A 113 -4.97 -2.68 -12.54
CA PRO A 113 -4.14 -3.85 -12.32
C PRO A 113 -3.02 -3.99 -13.36
N ARG A 114 -1.82 -4.39 -12.93
CA ARG A 114 -0.60 -4.33 -13.77
C ARG A 114 -0.67 -5.16 -15.05
N ASN A 115 -1.40 -6.27 -15.01
CA ASN A 115 -1.57 -7.15 -16.16
C ASN A 115 -2.82 -6.83 -16.98
N TRP A 116 -3.49 -5.69 -16.78
CA TRP A 116 -4.65 -5.36 -17.61
C TRP A 116 -4.23 -4.49 -18.78
N GLN A 117 -4.49 -4.97 -19.99
CA GLN A 117 -4.64 -4.11 -21.15
C GLN A 117 -6.08 -3.58 -21.16
N THR A 118 -6.23 -2.29 -20.90
CA THR A 118 -7.52 -1.62 -20.90
C THR A 118 -8.08 -1.52 -22.32
N LEU A 119 -9.25 -2.11 -22.57
CA LEU A 119 -9.95 -2.06 -23.85
C LEU A 119 -10.94 -0.90 -23.88
N SER A 120 -11.70 -0.71 -22.80
CA SER A 120 -12.66 0.38 -22.65
C SER A 120 -12.79 0.78 -21.18
N VAL A 121 -13.05 2.06 -20.92
CA VAL A 121 -13.40 2.55 -19.58
C VAL A 121 -14.57 3.51 -19.70
N LYS A 122 -15.63 3.27 -18.92
CA LYS A 122 -16.81 4.13 -18.89
C LYS A 122 -17.14 4.51 -17.45
N MET A 123 -17.34 5.80 -17.22
CA MET A 123 -17.82 6.32 -15.94
C MET A 123 -19.32 6.58 -16.04
N MET A 124 -20.11 5.89 -15.23
CA MET A 124 -21.54 6.13 -15.08
C MET A 124 -21.78 6.89 -13.78
N VAL A 125 -22.05 8.18 -13.89
CA VAL A 125 -22.38 9.06 -12.75
C VAL A 125 -23.90 9.12 -12.62
N ARG A 126 -24.42 8.60 -11.50
CA ARG A 126 -25.80 8.83 -11.10
C ARG A 126 -25.84 10.00 -10.14
N TYR A 127 -26.68 10.99 -10.40
CA TYR A 127 -26.67 12.24 -9.66
C TYR A 127 -28.06 12.82 -9.50
N ARG A 128 -28.26 13.62 -8.46
CA ARG A 128 -29.40 14.53 -8.30
C ARG A 128 -28.87 15.90 -7.90
N HIS A 129 -29.64 16.95 -8.12
CA HIS A 129 -29.22 18.31 -7.77
C HIS A 129 -30.41 19.13 -7.31
N SER A 130 -30.12 20.29 -6.73
CA SER A 130 -31.14 21.22 -6.28
C SER A 130 -32.07 21.65 -7.42
N PRO A 131 -33.39 21.66 -7.20
CA PRO A 131 -34.35 22.20 -8.19
C PRO A 131 -34.26 23.72 -8.33
N ALA A 132 -33.51 24.41 -7.45
CA ALA A 132 -33.26 25.85 -7.55
C ALA A 132 -32.16 26.22 -8.56
N LEU A 133 -31.43 25.23 -9.10
CA LEU A 133 -30.35 25.50 -10.06
C LEU A 133 -30.88 26.00 -11.41
N TYR A 134 -30.17 26.96 -11.96
CA TYR A 134 -30.36 27.49 -13.30
C TYR A 134 -29.58 26.63 -14.30
N ALA A 135 -30.30 25.74 -14.98
CA ALA A 135 -29.74 24.68 -15.82
C ALA A 135 -28.75 25.16 -16.89
N THR A 136 -28.96 26.33 -17.49
CA THR A 136 -28.07 26.84 -18.56
C THR A 136 -26.74 27.39 -18.04
N ARG A 137 -26.60 27.51 -16.72
CA ARG A 137 -25.37 27.98 -16.03
C ARG A 137 -24.86 26.97 -15.00
N SER A 138 -25.43 25.78 -14.95
CA SER A 138 -25.07 24.76 -13.98
C SER A 138 -24.68 23.48 -14.69
N ASN A 139 -23.53 22.92 -14.36
CA ASN A 139 -23.01 21.74 -15.02
C ASN A 139 -22.28 20.80 -14.06
N LEU A 140 -22.19 19.53 -14.47
CA LEU A 140 -21.41 18.50 -13.82
C LEU A 140 -20.34 18.05 -14.81
N THR A 141 -19.08 18.29 -14.46
CA THR A 141 -17.92 18.00 -15.30
C THR A 141 -17.13 16.83 -14.74
N LEU A 142 -16.74 15.89 -15.61
CA LEU A 142 -15.85 14.80 -15.26
C LEU A 142 -14.44 15.09 -15.78
N LEU A 143 -13.45 14.99 -14.90
CA LEU A 143 -12.03 15.01 -15.25
C LEU A 143 -11.38 13.69 -14.85
N VAL A 144 -10.40 13.26 -15.63
CA VAL A 144 -9.55 12.09 -15.33
C VAL A 144 -8.10 12.49 -15.49
N ASN A 145 -7.29 12.32 -14.45
CA ASN A 145 -5.87 12.70 -14.44
C ASN A 145 -5.66 14.13 -14.97
N GLY A 146 -6.50 15.07 -14.50
CA GLY A 146 -6.48 16.48 -14.91
C GLY A 146 -7.07 16.79 -16.30
N ASN A 147 -7.48 15.79 -17.09
CA ASN A 147 -8.06 15.99 -18.42
C ASN A 147 -9.59 16.01 -18.35
N THR A 148 -10.23 17.05 -18.90
CA THR A 148 -11.69 17.13 -19.01
C THR A 148 -12.20 16.08 -20.00
N ILE A 149 -13.03 15.17 -19.52
CA ILE A 149 -13.66 14.11 -20.33
C ILE A 149 -14.97 14.61 -20.94
N GLY A 150 -15.75 15.37 -20.18
CA GLY A 150 -17.01 15.93 -20.65
C GLY A 150 -17.79 16.62 -19.54
N SER A 151 -18.89 17.27 -19.93
CA SER A 151 -19.77 18.00 -19.02
C SER A 151 -21.23 17.78 -19.41
N VAL A 152 -22.10 17.63 -18.41
CA VAL A 152 -23.56 17.56 -18.60
C VAL A 152 -24.25 18.70 -17.86
N PRO A 153 -25.34 19.27 -18.40
CA PRO A 153 -26.10 20.30 -17.69
C PRO A 153 -26.84 19.70 -16.48
N LEU A 154 -26.89 20.45 -15.39
CA LEU A 154 -27.69 20.14 -14.20
C LEU A 154 -29.13 20.64 -14.43
N ASN A 155 -29.90 19.87 -15.20
CA ASN A 155 -31.23 20.27 -15.71
C ASN A 155 -32.38 19.29 -15.38
N LYS A 156 -32.19 18.43 -14.39
CA LYS A 156 -33.23 17.49 -13.94
C LYS A 156 -34.38 18.26 -13.29
N LYS A 157 -35.60 17.77 -13.50
CA LYS A 157 -36.82 18.34 -12.94
C LYS A 157 -37.03 17.73 -11.55
N LYS A 158 -37.34 18.55 -10.53
CA LYS A 158 -37.51 18.09 -9.13
C LYS A 158 -36.24 17.36 -8.63
N ASP A 159 -36.38 16.56 -7.57
CA ASP A 159 -35.31 15.72 -6.99
C ASP A 159 -35.05 14.41 -7.77
N ASP A 160 -35.28 14.38 -9.09
CA ASP A 160 -35.09 13.18 -9.92
C ASP A 160 -33.59 12.80 -10.03
N ILE A 161 -33.32 11.50 -10.05
CA ILE A 161 -31.96 10.98 -10.24
C ILE A 161 -31.67 10.87 -11.75
N GLY A 162 -30.70 11.67 -12.21
CA GLY A 162 -30.10 11.59 -13.52
C GLY A 162 -29.00 10.55 -13.64
N THR A 163 -28.68 10.17 -14.88
CA THR A 163 -27.52 9.37 -15.25
C THR A 163 -26.74 10.09 -16.34
N ALA A 164 -25.44 10.26 -16.14
CA ALA A 164 -24.48 10.68 -17.15
C ALA A 164 -23.48 9.56 -17.40
N VAL A 165 -23.19 9.28 -18.67
CA VAL A 165 -22.20 8.27 -19.06
C VAL A 165 -21.10 8.98 -19.82
N PHE A 166 -19.87 8.83 -19.33
CA PHE A 166 -18.67 9.40 -19.93
C PHE A 166 -17.77 8.26 -20.39
N GLU A 167 -17.38 8.28 -21.67
CA GLU A 167 -16.39 7.36 -22.20
C GLU A 167 -14.99 7.95 -21.98
N ILE A 168 -14.15 7.24 -21.24
CA ILE A 168 -12.81 7.70 -20.89
C ILE A 168 -11.83 7.10 -21.90
N PRO A 169 -11.09 7.94 -22.65
CA PRO A 169 -10.06 7.46 -23.56
C PRO A 169 -9.02 6.61 -22.82
N THR A 170 -8.78 5.38 -23.27
CA THR A 170 -7.87 4.44 -22.59
C THR A 170 -6.44 4.95 -22.47
N ARG A 171 -6.01 5.83 -23.39
CA ARG A 171 -4.71 6.53 -23.34
C ARG A 171 -4.50 7.42 -22.11
N LEU A 172 -5.58 7.80 -21.43
CA LEU A 172 -5.53 8.60 -20.20
C LEU A 172 -5.42 7.74 -18.94
N ILE A 173 -5.53 6.40 -19.07
CA ILE A 173 -5.52 5.48 -17.94
C ILE A 173 -4.08 5.05 -17.62
N GLU A 174 -3.63 5.40 -16.43
CA GLU A 174 -2.33 5.08 -15.86
C GLU A 174 -2.43 3.97 -14.80
N ASP A 175 -1.33 3.65 -14.11
CA ASP A 175 -1.32 2.67 -13.01
C ASP A 175 -2.16 3.14 -11.81
N ASN A 176 -2.03 4.42 -11.45
CA ASN A 176 -2.85 5.11 -10.45
C ASN A 176 -3.58 6.25 -11.15
N ASN A 177 -4.86 6.43 -10.85
CA ASN A 177 -5.69 7.40 -11.55
C ASN A 177 -6.54 8.18 -10.55
N GLU A 178 -6.81 9.44 -10.90
CA GLU A 178 -7.76 10.30 -10.19
C GLU A 178 -8.91 10.67 -11.12
N ILE A 179 -10.14 10.44 -10.64
CA ILE A 179 -11.36 11.00 -11.18
C ILE A 179 -11.72 12.23 -10.33
N VAL A 180 -12.03 13.33 -11.00
CA VAL A 180 -12.63 14.51 -10.38
C VAL A 180 -14.02 14.71 -10.96
N ILE A 181 -15.02 14.77 -10.07
CA ILE A 181 -16.38 15.17 -10.43
C ILE A 181 -16.58 16.58 -9.88
N ALA A 182 -16.62 17.57 -10.77
CA ALA A 182 -16.76 18.97 -10.43
C ALA A 182 -18.18 19.47 -10.75
N ALA A 183 -18.82 20.16 -9.81
CA ALA A 183 -20.10 20.81 -10.05
C ALA A 183 -19.91 22.33 -10.08
N LEU A 184 -20.33 22.95 -11.18
CA LEU A 184 -20.56 24.40 -11.25
C LEU A 184 -22.07 24.63 -11.08
N GLN A 185 -22.44 25.45 -10.10
CA GLN A 185 -23.81 25.60 -9.64
C GLN A 185 -24.19 27.07 -9.57
N ASN A 186 -25.31 27.42 -10.19
CA ASN A 186 -25.85 28.78 -10.15
C ASN A 186 -27.36 28.73 -9.90
N ASN A 187 -27.87 29.52 -8.96
CA ASN A 187 -29.31 29.67 -8.69
C ASN A 187 -29.84 31.05 -9.10
N SER A 188 -28.97 31.95 -9.58
CA SER A 188 -29.31 33.27 -10.09
C SER A 188 -28.97 33.41 -11.58
N PRO A 189 -29.86 34.00 -12.39
CA PRO A 189 -29.58 34.30 -13.80
C PRO A 189 -28.55 35.44 -13.98
N THR A 190 -28.28 36.24 -12.95
CA THR A 190 -27.37 37.40 -12.99
C THR A 190 -26.05 37.18 -12.27
N CYS A 191 -25.76 35.96 -11.78
CA CYS A 191 -24.54 35.64 -11.00
C CYS A 191 -24.34 36.56 -9.77
N THR A 192 -25.41 37.05 -9.17
CA THR A 192 -25.40 37.89 -7.95
C THR A 192 -25.72 37.09 -6.67
N GLN A 193 -25.63 35.76 -6.75
CA GLN A 193 -26.00 34.87 -5.66
C GLN A 193 -24.93 34.79 -4.56
N ASP A 194 -25.34 34.38 -3.36
CA ASP A 194 -24.41 34.00 -2.29
C ASP A 194 -23.66 32.72 -2.71
N PRO A 195 -22.31 32.71 -2.71
CA PRO A 195 -21.53 31.54 -3.05
C PRO A 195 -21.78 30.30 -2.19
N PHE A 196 -22.29 30.50 -0.97
CA PHE A 196 -22.55 29.45 0.01
C PHE A 196 -24.05 29.23 0.27
N ASP A 197 -24.92 29.74 -0.60
CA ASP A 197 -26.36 29.52 -0.50
C ASP A 197 -26.66 28.01 -0.37
N PRO A 198 -27.41 27.57 0.66
CA PRO A 198 -27.67 26.16 0.90
C PRO A 198 -28.50 25.49 -0.20
N SER A 199 -29.10 26.26 -1.11
CA SER A 199 -29.76 25.75 -2.31
C SER A 199 -28.80 25.35 -3.43
N LEU A 200 -27.50 25.66 -3.32
CA LEU A 200 -26.46 25.22 -4.27
C LEU A 200 -25.91 23.86 -3.85
N TRP A 201 -26.54 22.79 -4.34
CA TRP A 201 -26.07 21.44 -4.06
C TRP A 201 -26.33 20.46 -5.21
N THR A 202 -25.39 19.52 -5.35
CA THR A 202 -25.47 18.35 -6.23
C THR A 202 -24.98 17.14 -5.45
N GLU A 203 -25.69 16.01 -5.55
CA GLU A 203 -25.32 14.77 -4.89
C GLU A 203 -25.04 13.68 -5.93
N VAL A 204 -23.88 13.04 -5.82
CA VAL A 204 -23.51 11.86 -6.57
C VAL A 204 -23.94 10.62 -5.79
N MET A 205 -24.77 9.81 -6.43
CA MET A 205 -25.37 8.63 -5.83
C MET A 205 -24.32 7.51 -5.66
N PRO A 206 -24.38 6.72 -4.58
CA PRO A 206 -23.42 5.64 -4.30
C PRO A 206 -23.41 4.48 -5.31
N ASP A 207 -24.45 4.37 -6.14
CA ASP A 207 -24.55 3.37 -7.21
C ASP A 207 -23.98 3.86 -8.56
N SER A 208 -23.29 5.00 -8.54
CA SER A 208 -22.35 5.39 -9.60
C SER A 208 -21.22 4.37 -9.69
N LYS A 209 -20.68 4.17 -10.90
CA LYS A 209 -19.72 3.11 -11.17
C LYS A 209 -18.77 3.41 -12.31
N LEU A 210 -17.59 2.82 -12.22
CA LEU A 210 -16.60 2.78 -13.29
C LEU A 210 -16.59 1.36 -13.88
N VAL A 211 -16.80 1.24 -15.18
CA VAL A 211 -16.85 -0.03 -15.91
C VAL A 211 -15.60 -0.15 -16.77
N PHE A 212 -14.83 -1.22 -16.56
CA PHE A 212 -13.63 -1.54 -17.31
C PHE A 212 -13.87 -2.78 -18.14
N ASP A 213 -13.63 -2.69 -19.45
CA ASP A 213 -13.38 -3.88 -20.26
C ASP A 213 -11.87 -4.03 -20.42
N PHE A 214 -11.35 -5.22 -20.16
CA PHE A 214 -9.91 -5.47 -20.14
C PHE A 214 -9.54 -6.82 -20.74
N ALA A 215 -8.32 -6.90 -21.28
CA ALA A 215 -7.67 -8.14 -21.66
C ALA A 215 -6.45 -8.37 -20.75
N PRO A 216 -6.42 -9.45 -19.96
CA PRO A 216 -5.22 -9.81 -19.21
C PRO A 216 -4.00 -9.98 -20.12
N GLN A 217 -2.84 -9.55 -19.66
CA GLN A 217 -1.55 -9.65 -20.32
C GLN A 217 -0.70 -10.73 -19.66
N PRO A 218 0.24 -11.35 -20.42
CA PRO A 218 1.21 -12.28 -19.85
C PRO A 218 2.00 -11.66 -18.71
N VAL A 219 2.23 -12.43 -17.66
CA VAL A 219 2.93 -11.97 -16.45
C VAL A 219 4.29 -12.65 -16.35
N SER A 220 5.36 -11.87 -16.46
CA SER A 220 6.73 -12.40 -16.33
C SER A 220 6.96 -12.97 -14.92
N LEU A 221 7.56 -14.16 -14.87
CA LEU A 221 8.02 -14.83 -13.65
C LEU A 221 9.44 -14.37 -13.33
N ASP A 222 9.55 -13.18 -12.73
CA ASP A 222 10.83 -12.55 -12.40
C ASP A 222 10.78 -11.88 -11.02
N PHE A 223 11.69 -12.28 -10.13
CA PHE A 223 11.83 -11.70 -8.80
C PHE A 223 12.30 -10.24 -8.81
N SER A 224 12.82 -9.71 -9.93
CA SER A 224 13.17 -8.29 -10.07
C SER A 224 11.98 -7.35 -9.85
N ARG A 225 10.76 -7.89 -9.97
CA ARG A 225 9.48 -7.19 -9.80
C ARG A 225 8.77 -7.53 -8.49
N TYR A 226 9.37 -8.37 -7.64
CA TYR A 226 8.79 -8.75 -6.37
C TYR A 226 8.44 -7.51 -5.53
N PRO A 227 7.23 -7.40 -4.95
CA PRO A 227 6.33 -8.51 -4.62
C PRO A 227 5.38 -8.96 -5.73
N TYR A 228 5.37 -8.28 -6.89
CA TYR A 228 4.61 -8.75 -8.05
C TYR A 228 5.36 -9.92 -8.74
N PRO A 229 4.69 -10.99 -9.18
CA PRO A 229 3.23 -11.17 -9.26
C PRO A 229 2.56 -11.85 -8.06
N VAL A 230 3.31 -12.17 -7.00
CA VAL A 230 2.79 -12.81 -5.77
C VAL A 230 1.78 -11.90 -5.05
N PHE A 231 2.02 -10.59 -5.05
CA PHE A 231 1.13 -9.58 -4.52
C PHE A 231 1.07 -8.41 -5.50
N ASP A 232 -0.14 -8.02 -5.90
CA ASP A 232 -0.38 -6.89 -6.79
C ASP A 232 -0.98 -5.71 -6.00
N LYS A 233 -0.17 -4.67 -5.82
CA LYS A 233 -0.58 -3.41 -5.17
C LYS A 233 -1.60 -2.61 -6.00
N LEU A 234 -1.73 -2.89 -7.29
CA LEU A 234 -2.70 -2.23 -8.17
C LEU A 234 -3.97 -3.06 -8.39
N SER A 235 -4.09 -4.22 -7.71
CA SER A 235 -5.27 -5.07 -7.85
C SER A 235 -6.51 -4.36 -7.32
N LEU A 236 -7.59 -4.42 -8.10
CA LEU A 236 -8.93 -3.99 -7.69
C LEU A 236 -9.69 -5.11 -6.95
N GLU A 237 -9.13 -6.31 -6.91
CA GLU A 237 -9.66 -7.45 -6.17
C GLU A 237 -8.76 -7.79 -4.97
N PRO A 238 -9.27 -8.50 -3.95
CA PRO A 238 -8.42 -9.02 -2.88
C PRO A 238 -7.28 -9.85 -3.44
N ASN A 239 -6.08 -9.70 -2.87
CA ASN A 239 -4.96 -10.57 -3.19
C ASN A 239 -5.19 -11.93 -2.55
N ARG A 240 -5.53 -12.94 -3.37
CA ARG A 240 -5.84 -14.30 -2.90
C ARG A 240 -4.62 -15.21 -2.93
N LEU A 241 -4.27 -15.78 -1.78
CA LEU A 241 -3.12 -16.65 -1.58
C LEU A 241 -3.55 -18.00 -1.00
N ALA A 242 -3.14 -19.09 -1.64
CA ALA A 242 -3.33 -20.45 -1.14
C ALA A 242 -1.99 -21.01 -0.67
N TYR A 243 -1.91 -21.47 0.57
CA TYR A 243 -0.70 -22.05 1.15
C TYR A 243 -0.80 -23.56 1.14
N LEU A 244 0.16 -24.23 0.50
CA LEU A 244 0.21 -25.69 0.51
C LEU A 244 0.69 -26.19 1.87
N LEU A 245 -0.13 -27.03 2.51
CA LEU A 245 0.23 -27.70 3.74
C LEU A 245 1.37 -28.69 3.49
N PRO A 246 2.46 -28.63 4.28
CA PRO A 246 3.49 -29.64 4.25
C PRO A 246 2.97 -30.96 4.82
N LYS A 247 3.74 -32.04 4.64
CA LYS A 247 3.45 -33.33 5.27
C LYS A 247 3.40 -33.18 6.80
N ASP A 248 4.39 -32.50 7.35
CA ASP A 248 4.52 -32.22 8.78
C ASP A 248 4.62 -30.69 8.99
N VAL A 249 3.68 -30.12 9.75
CA VAL A 249 3.70 -28.69 10.10
C VAL A 249 4.68 -28.50 11.25
N ASP A 250 5.87 -27.98 10.93
CA ASP A 250 6.98 -27.74 11.87
C ASP A 250 7.17 -26.25 12.16
N ASP A 251 8.04 -25.94 13.14
CA ASP A 251 8.35 -24.57 13.56
C ASP A 251 9.00 -23.75 12.42
N VAL A 252 9.71 -24.42 11.51
CA VAL A 252 10.37 -23.80 10.36
C VAL A 252 9.33 -23.29 9.38
N TRP A 253 8.33 -24.11 9.05
CA TRP A 253 7.22 -23.74 8.19
C TRP A 253 6.37 -22.64 8.82
N LEU A 254 6.00 -22.79 10.11
CA LEU A 254 5.22 -21.78 10.83
C LEU A 254 5.94 -20.43 10.85
N SER A 255 7.24 -20.42 11.16
CA SER A 255 8.06 -19.21 11.16
C SER A 255 8.18 -18.57 9.77
N ALA A 256 8.39 -19.38 8.73
CA ALA A 256 8.53 -18.90 7.36
C ALA A 256 7.21 -18.27 6.84
N ILE A 257 6.07 -18.95 7.06
CA ILE A 257 4.77 -18.42 6.67
C ILE A 257 4.42 -17.16 7.47
N ALA A 258 4.68 -17.12 8.78
CA ALA A 258 4.43 -15.94 9.60
C ALA A 258 5.25 -14.72 9.12
N ARG A 259 6.53 -14.92 8.77
CA ARG A 259 7.40 -13.89 8.19
C ARG A 259 6.85 -13.37 6.86
N LEU A 260 6.45 -14.29 5.97
CA LEU A 260 5.89 -13.93 4.67
C LEU A 260 4.58 -13.14 4.83
N GLN A 261 3.65 -13.62 5.65
CA GLN A 261 2.38 -12.97 5.94
C GLN A 261 2.57 -11.57 6.54
N SER A 262 3.50 -11.44 7.50
CA SER A 262 3.87 -10.15 8.06
C SER A 262 4.41 -9.18 6.99
N SER A 263 5.24 -9.66 6.07
CA SER A 263 5.74 -8.85 4.95
C SER A 263 4.62 -8.45 3.98
N LEU A 264 3.74 -9.39 3.62
CA LEU A 264 2.62 -9.14 2.74
C LEU A 264 1.62 -8.15 3.37
N GLY A 265 1.37 -8.25 4.67
CA GLY A 265 0.57 -7.29 5.42
C GLY A 265 1.12 -5.86 5.34
N ARG A 266 2.45 -5.69 5.39
CA ARG A 266 3.08 -4.38 5.17
C ARG A 266 2.88 -3.88 3.73
N PHE A 267 2.90 -4.75 2.72
CA PHE A 267 2.61 -4.37 1.33
C PHE A 267 1.14 -4.04 1.09
N ALA A 268 0.23 -4.69 1.81
CA ALA A 268 -1.21 -4.48 1.68
C ALA A 268 -1.65 -3.07 2.04
N GLN A 269 -1.08 -2.50 3.11
CA GLN A 269 -1.58 -1.27 3.73
C GLN A 269 -3.06 -1.44 4.12
N PHE A 270 -3.98 -0.92 3.31
CA PHE A 270 -5.43 -1.03 3.47
C PHE A 270 -6.08 -2.13 2.63
N ARG A 271 -5.32 -2.76 1.72
CA ARG A 271 -5.84 -3.74 0.75
C ARG A 271 -6.10 -5.09 1.41
N THR A 272 -7.19 -5.73 1.03
CA THR A 272 -7.52 -7.06 1.54
C THR A 272 -6.59 -8.13 0.96
N ILE A 273 -6.06 -8.97 1.85
CA ILE A 273 -5.41 -10.24 1.49
C ILE A 273 -6.33 -11.36 1.98
N GLU A 274 -6.72 -12.25 1.07
CA GLU A 274 -7.48 -13.45 1.41
C GLU A 274 -6.52 -14.64 1.39
N THR A 275 -6.43 -15.36 2.50
CA THR A 275 -5.49 -16.47 2.65
C THR A 275 -6.22 -17.72 3.07
N ARG A 276 -5.83 -18.88 2.51
CA ARG A 276 -6.33 -20.18 2.97
C ARG A 276 -5.26 -21.26 2.83
N LEU A 277 -5.49 -22.38 3.52
CA LEU A 277 -4.66 -23.58 3.42
C LEU A 277 -5.25 -24.53 2.37
N VAL A 278 -4.38 -25.22 1.62
CA VAL A 278 -4.73 -26.30 0.68
C VAL A 278 -3.91 -27.55 0.98
N LYS A 279 -4.48 -28.72 0.68
CA LYS A 279 -3.77 -30.00 0.81
C LYS A 279 -3.10 -30.41 -0.50
N SER A 280 -3.62 -29.94 -1.63
CA SER A 280 -3.02 -30.15 -2.94
C SER A 280 -2.99 -28.88 -3.79
N ALA A 281 -1.97 -28.76 -4.63
CA ALA A 281 -1.90 -27.74 -5.68
C ALA A 281 -3.12 -27.76 -6.61
N SER A 282 -3.72 -28.94 -6.80
CA SER A 282 -4.96 -29.10 -7.58
C SER A 282 -6.19 -28.42 -6.97
N ASP A 283 -6.20 -28.19 -5.64
CA ASP A 283 -7.29 -27.53 -4.92
C ASP A 283 -7.29 -26.00 -5.10
N VAL A 284 -6.26 -25.45 -5.74
CA VAL A 284 -6.07 -24.00 -5.92
C VAL A 284 -6.95 -23.50 -7.07
N LYS A 285 -7.65 -22.39 -6.87
CA LYS A 285 -8.45 -21.75 -7.93
C LYS A 285 -7.54 -20.95 -8.85
N ASN A 286 -7.92 -20.78 -10.12
CA ASN A 286 -7.13 -20.00 -11.09
C ASN A 286 -6.97 -18.51 -10.71
N THR A 287 -7.80 -18.00 -9.80
CA THR A 287 -7.71 -16.63 -9.28
C THR A 287 -6.81 -16.51 -8.04
N GLU A 288 -6.28 -17.63 -7.54
CA GLU A 288 -5.41 -17.69 -6.36
C GLU A 288 -3.96 -17.93 -6.78
N ARG A 289 -3.03 -17.45 -5.97
CA ARG A 289 -1.60 -17.68 -6.12
C ARG A 289 -1.17 -18.73 -5.11
N LEU A 290 -0.54 -19.79 -5.57
CA LEU A 290 -0.09 -20.87 -4.68
C LEU A 290 1.26 -20.51 -4.07
N ILE A 291 1.39 -20.73 -2.76
CA ILE A 291 2.61 -20.54 -2.00
C ILE A 291 3.02 -21.90 -1.43
N ILE A 292 4.24 -22.33 -1.75
CA ILE A 292 4.82 -23.58 -1.24
C ILE A 292 6.08 -23.25 -0.48
N VAL A 293 6.17 -23.75 0.76
CA VAL A 293 7.33 -23.53 1.63
C VAL A 293 7.73 -24.86 2.25
N GLY A 294 9.00 -25.21 2.17
CA GLY A 294 9.53 -26.45 2.76
C GLY A 294 10.54 -27.17 1.87
N THR A 295 11.20 -28.17 2.42
CA THR A 295 12.14 -29.04 1.68
C THR A 295 11.39 -30.02 0.78
N PRO A 296 12.01 -30.61 -0.26
CA PRO A 296 11.34 -31.63 -1.07
C PRO A 296 10.86 -32.86 -0.28
N LYS A 297 11.49 -33.16 0.87
CA LYS A 297 11.06 -34.23 1.78
C LYS A 297 9.76 -33.89 2.51
N ASN A 298 9.61 -32.64 2.96
CA ASN A 298 8.41 -32.18 3.67
C ASN A 298 7.30 -31.70 2.72
N GLN A 299 7.65 -31.36 1.46
CA GLN A 299 6.75 -30.90 0.41
C GLN A 299 6.89 -31.76 -0.86
N PRO A 300 6.38 -33.01 -0.87
CA PRO A 300 6.56 -33.93 -2.00
C PRO A 300 5.87 -33.46 -3.29
N GLU A 301 4.84 -32.61 -3.22
CA GLU A 301 4.20 -32.05 -4.43
C GLU A 301 5.15 -31.19 -5.28
N LEU A 302 6.28 -30.73 -4.73
CA LEU A 302 7.30 -30.01 -5.52
C LEU A 302 7.79 -30.84 -6.71
N ALA A 303 7.84 -32.16 -6.59
CA ALA A 303 8.25 -33.05 -7.68
C ALA A 303 7.22 -33.11 -8.84
N THR A 304 5.98 -32.67 -8.61
CA THR A 304 4.92 -32.66 -9.64
C THR A 304 4.93 -31.39 -10.48
N LEU A 305 5.63 -30.35 -10.03
CA LEU A 305 5.69 -29.06 -10.69
C LEU A 305 6.81 -29.03 -11.72
N LYS A 306 6.57 -28.30 -12.82
CA LYS A 306 7.62 -28.03 -13.81
C LYS A 306 8.49 -26.88 -13.32
N LEU A 307 9.55 -27.21 -12.60
CA LEU A 307 10.51 -26.27 -12.04
C LEU A 307 11.76 -26.14 -12.93
N ALA A 308 12.46 -25.00 -12.82
CA ALA A 308 13.75 -24.81 -13.47
C ALA A 308 14.85 -25.66 -12.79
N THR A 309 14.75 -25.84 -11.47
CA THR A 309 15.64 -26.70 -10.70
C THR A 309 15.24 -28.16 -10.77
N THR A 310 16.23 -29.05 -10.89
CA THR A 310 15.99 -30.50 -10.88
C THR A 310 15.81 -30.98 -9.43
N ILE A 311 14.74 -31.74 -9.18
CA ILE A 311 14.52 -32.44 -7.91
C ILE A 311 14.67 -33.95 -8.17
N LYS A 312 15.58 -34.60 -7.44
CA LYS A 312 15.81 -36.04 -7.50
C LYS A 312 16.05 -36.58 -6.09
N ASP A 313 15.45 -37.73 -5.77
CA ASP A 313 15.63 -38.41 -4.48
C ASP A 313 15.35 -37.52 -3.24
N GLY A 314 14.41 -36.58 -3.38
CA GLY A 314 14.06 -35.62 -2.32
C GLY A 314 15.10 -34.52 -2.10
N GLN A 315 15.98 -34.28 -3.07
CA GLN A 315 17.00 -33.23 -3.05
C GLN A 315 16.93 -32.38 -4.32
N ILE A 316 17.17 -31.09 -4.16
CA ILE A 316 17.38 -30.14 -5.23
C ILE A 316 18.83 -30.23 -5.68
N LEU A 317 19.03 -30.33 -6.99
CA LEU A 317 20.33 -30.42 -7.63
C LEU A 317 20.70 -29.10 -8.32
N ASP A 318 21.99 -28.82 -8.38
CA ASP A 318 22.56 -27.76 -9.21
C ASP A 318 22.61 -28.17 -10.70
N GLU A 319 23.11 -27.28 -11.56
CA GLU A 319 23.25 -27.53 -13.00
C GLU A 319 24.20 -28.69 -13.33
N LYS A 320 25.09 -29.05 -12.40
CA LYS A 320 26.05 -30.16 -12.54
C LYS A 320 25.47 -31.47 -12.01
N GLY A 321 24.24 -31.48 -11.52
CA GLY A 321 23.57 -32.64 -10.94
C GLY A 321 24.03 -32.97 -9.52
N GLN A 322 24.72 -32.07 -8.83
CA GLN A 322 25.12 -32.24 -7.43
C GLN A 322 24.05 -31.67 -6.50
N ALA A 323 23.83 -32.32 -5.36
CA ALA A 323 22.88 -31.83 -4.38
C ALA A 323 23.34 -30.48 -3.82
N LEU A 324 22.44 -29.49 -3.81
CA LEU A 324 22.72 -28.21 -3.18
C LEU A 324 23.03 -28.40 -1.68
N PRO A 325 23.95 -27.61 -1.11
CA PRO A 325 24.24 -27.65 0.32
C PRO A 325 22.96 -27.43 1.16
N PRO A 326 22.83 -28.05 2.35
CA PRO A 326 21.62 -27.97 3.17
C PRO A 326 21.33 -26.58 3.75
N ASP A 327 22.30 -25.66 3.66
CA ASP A 327 22.16 -24.27 4.05
C ASP A 327 21.88 -23.33 2.86
N VAL A 328 21.92 -23.79 1.61
CA VAL A 328 21.66 -22.97 0.42
C VAL A 328 20.18 -22.97 0.08
N GLY A 329 19.55 -21.79 0.16
CA GLY A 329 18.12 -21.59 -0.11
C GLY A 329 17.81 -21.46 -1.60
N VAL A 330 16.59 -21.80 -1.98
CA VAL A 330 16.09 -21.64 -3.35
C VAL A 330 14.73 -20.93 -3.32
N LEU A 331 14.62 -19.85 -4.09
CA LEU A 331 13.35 -19.18 -4.39
C LEU A 331 13.00 -19.42 -5.85
N THR A 332 11.76 -19.77 -6.16
CA THR A 332 11.32 -19.98 -7.55
C THR A 332 9.91 -19.44 -7.75
N LEU A 333 9.70 -18.71 -8.86
CA LEU A 333 8.40 -18.45 -9.43
C LEU A 333 8.13 -19.47 -10.53
N ALA A 334 6.96 -20.09 -10.54
CA ALA A 334 6.62 -21.11 -11.54
C ALA A 334 5.16 -21.02 -11.97
N ASN A 335 4.85 -21.65 -13.09
CA ASN A 335 3.48 -21.96 -13.47
C ASN A 335 3.03 -23.22 -12.73
N ARG A 336 1.81 -23.23 -12.21
CA ARG A 336 1.23 -24.38 -11.53
C ARG A 336 1.04 -25.56 -12.48
N SER A 337 0.52 -25.30 -13.68
CA SER A 337 0.51 -26.26 -14.77
C SER A 337 0.66 -25.55 -16.12
N SER A 338 0.98 -26.31 -17.17
CA SER A 338 1.23 -25.77 -18.52
C SER A 338 -0.01 -25.24 -19.26
N GLY A 339 -1.13 -24.98 -18.58
CA GLY A 339 -2.37 -24.50 -19.21
C GLY A 339 -3.32 -23.70 -18.32
N ASP A 340 -3.14 -23.65 -17.00
CA ASP A 340 -4.10 -23.04 -16.07
C ASP A 340 -3.87 -21.55 -15.77
N GLY A 341 -2.69 -21.01 -16.10
CA GLY A 341 -2.33 -19.62 -15.77
C GLY A 341 -2.20 -19.36 -14.26
N GLY A 342 -1.99 -20.39 -13.45
CA GLY A 342 -1.80 -20.29 -12.00
C GLY A 342 -0.34 -19.99 -11.65
N LEU A 343 -0.11 -18.94 -10.86
CA LEU A 343 1.21 -18.60 -10.32
C LEU A 343 1.52 -19.45 -9.08
N VAL A 344 2.74 -19.97 -9.00
CA VAL A 344 3.30 -20.59 -7.81
C VAL A 344 4.55 -19.81 -7.36
N MET A 345 4.64 -19.46 -6.08
CA MET A 345 5.88 -19.04 -5.44
C MET A 345 6.36 -20.12 -4.48
N ILE A 346 7.64 -20.47 -4.59
CA ILE A 346 8.26 -21.57 -3.87
C ILE A 346 9.45 -21.03 -3.09
N ALA A 347 9.51 -21.31 -1.79
CA ALA A 347 10.69 -21.15 -0.95
C ALA A 347 11.11 -22.53 -0.43
N THR A 348 12.24 -23.04 -0.90
CA THR A 348 12.68 -24.41 -0.68
C THR A 348 14.19 -24.51 -0.50
N GLY A 349 14.69 -25.72 -0.33
CA GLY A 349 16.10 -26.05 -0.14
C GLY A 349 16.27 -27.47 0.43
N ASN A 350 17.52 -27.94 0.53
CA ASN A 350 17.83 -29.31 0.95
C ASN A 350 17.85 -29.50 2.48
N GLY A 351 17.69 -28.42 3.26
CA GLY A 351 17.60 -28.44 4.72
C GLY A 351 16.68 -27.35 5.27
N GLU A 352 16.31 -27.45 6.54
CA GLU A 352 15.44 -26.46 7.19
C GLU A 352 16.06 -25.05 7.21
N ALA A 353 17.36 -24.96 7.49
CA ALA A 353 18.10 -23.69 7.47
C ALA A 353 18.05 -23.01 6.08
N SER A 354 18.11 -23.80 4.99
CA SER A 354 17.98 -23.25 3.64
C SER A 354 16.59 -22.67 3.33
N VAL A 355 15.51 -23.28 3.84
CA VAL A 355 14.14 -22.77 3.68
C VAL A 355 13.99 -21.44 4.44
N ALA A 356 14.49 -21.37 5.67
CA ALA A 356 14.49 -20.15 6.47
C ALA A 356 15.29 -19.03 5.77
N LYS A 357 16.48 -19.35 5.25
CA LYS A 357 17.34 -18.42 4.50
C LYS A 357 16.66 -17.89 3.23
N ALA A 358 16.04 -18.77 2.44
CA ALA A 358 15.27 -18.38 1.25
C ALA A 358 14.13 -17.42 1.60
N MET A 359 13.36 -17.75 2.65
CA MET A 359 12.26 -16.89 3.10
C MET A 359 12.77 -15.55 3.63
N GLN A 360 13.88 -15.55 4.37
CA GLN A 360 14.50 -14.34 4.90
C GLN A 360 14.92 -13.38 3.79
N PHE A 361 15.60 -13.88 2.75
CA PHE A 361 15.96 -13.09 1.56
C PHE A 361 14.73 -12.42 0.95
N LEU A 362 13.63 -13.16 0.81
CA LEU A 362 12.41 -12.67 0.17
C LEU A 362 11.75 -11.53 0.96
N VAL A 363 11.71 -11.63 2.28
CA VAL A 363 11.01 -10.64 3.13
C VAL A 363 11.90 -9.44 3.50
N GLN A 364 13.22 -9.58 3.48
CA GLN A 364 14.15 -8.48 3.76
C GLN A 364 14.25 -7.53 2.56
N ALA A 365 14.06 -6.23 2.82
CA ALA A 365 13.95 -5.23 1.77
C ALA A 365 15.25 -4.99 0.98
N ARG A 366 16.41 -5.06 1.65
CA ARG A 366 17.72 -4.88 1.02
C ARG A 366 18.06 -6.05 0.10
N ASP A 367 17.85 -7.26 0.61
CA ASP A 367 18.21 -8.50 -0.09
C ASP A 367 17.31 -8.75 -1.30
N ARG A 368 15.98 -8.59 -1.15
CA ARG A 368 15.06 -8.84 -2.27
C ARG A 368 15.26 -7.89 -3.47
N GLN A 369 15.85 -6.70 -3.27
CA GLN A 369 16.11 -5.74 -4.35
C GLN A 369 17.15 -6.22 -5.36
N ILE A 370 18.03 -7.15 -4.97
CA ILE A 370 19.04 -7.73 -5.87
C ILE A 370 18.56 -9.04 -6.51
N GLY A 371 17.38 -9.54 -6.14
CA GLY A 371 16.82 -10.76 -6.71
C GLY A 371 16.34 -10.52 -8.14
N THR A 372 16.95 -11.19 -9.12
CA THR A 372 16.56 -11.12 -10.53
C THR A 372 16.46 -12.51 -11.14
N GLY A 373 15.45 -12.74 -11.97
CA GLY A 373 15.19 -13.99 -12.65
C GLY A 373 14.05 -14.80 -12.03
N GLN A 374 13.76 -15.94 -12.65
CA GLN A 374 12.67 -16.83 -12.24
C GLN A 374 13.03 -17.65 -11.00
N THR A 375 14.30 -18.04 -10.88
CA THR A 375 14.84 -18.83 -9.78
C THR A 375 16.08 -18.15 -9.20
N LEU A 376 16.13 -18.04 -7.88
CA LEU A 376 17.25 -17.50 -7.12
C LEU A 376 17.86 -18.58 -6.23
N ILE A 377 19.18 -18.70 -6.28
CA ILE A 377 19.96 -19.48 -5.32
C ILE A 377 20.51 -18.54 -4.26
N VAL A 378 20.00 -18.69 -3.03
CA VAL A 378 20.30 -17.84 -1.89
C VAL A 378 21.41 -18.49 -1.07
N GLN A 379 22.65 -18.06 -1.32
CA GLN A 379 23.82 -18.60 -0.63
C GLN A 379 24.01 -17.93 0.73
N LYS A 380 23.88 -16.59 0.77
CA LYS A 380 24.11 -15.79 1.96
C LYS A 380 23.08 -14.68 2.10
N VAL A 381 22.57 -14.54 3.32
CA VAL A 381 21.68 -13.46 3.76
C VAL A 381 22.17 -13.01 5.11
N ASP A 382 22.42 -11.72 5.27
CA ASP A 382 22.83 -11.17 6.55
C ASP A 382 21.60 -10.94 7.44
N GLU A 383 21.76 -11.19 8.74
CA GLU A 383 20.72 -10.87 9.70
C GLU A 383 20.63 -9.34 9.83
N VAL A 384 19.42 -8.81 9.64
CA VAL A 384 19.18 -7.38 9.84
C VAL A 384 18.87 -7.20 11.33
N PRO A 385 19.62 -6.34 12.05
CA PRO A 385 19.37 -6.11 13.46
C PRO A 385 17.95 -5.60 13.66
N THR A 386 17.30 -6.06 14.73
CA THR A 386 16.00 -5.54 15.13
C THR A 386 16.11 -4.01 15.30
N PRO A 387 15.25 -3.22 14.63
CA PRO A 387 15.22 -1.78 14.82
C PRO A 387 15.06 -1.44 16.32
N SER A 388 15.62 -0.31 16.74
CA SER A 388 15.39 0.18 18.10
C SER A 388 13.90 0.36 18.36
N LEU A 389 13.51 0.21 19.64
CA LEU A 389 12.15 0.51 20.07
C LEU A 389 11.75 1.89 19.51
N ARG A 390 10.60 1.96 18.82
CA ARG A 390 9.99 3.15 18.19
C ARG A 390 10.49 3.61 16.81
N ASP A 391 11.51 2.99 16.22
CA ASP A 391 11.91 3.33 14.84
C ASP A 391 10.97 2.67 13.82
N TRP A 392 9.77 3.26 13.64
CA TRP A 392 8.72 2.71 12.78
C TRP A 392 8.68 3.45 11.44
N GLN A 393 8.92 2.70 10.36
CA GLN A 393 8.91 3.25 9.01
C GLN A 393 7.54 3.86 8.66
N ALA A 394 7.55 5.04 8.02
CA ALA A 394 6.36 5.84 7.65
C ALA A 394 5.60 6.50 8.81
N PHE A 395 6.12 6.44 10.04
CA PHE A 395 5.67 7.25 11.16
C PHE A 395 6.51 8.53 11.27
N VAL A 396 6.02 9.47 12.09
CA VAL A 396 6.73 10.70 12.40
C VAL A 396 8.12 10.37 12.96
N PRO A 397 9.19 11.00 12.48
CA PRO A 397 10.52 10.83 13.05
C PRO A 397 10.54 11.16 14.55
N ILE A 398 11.27 10.38 15.35
CA ILE A 398 11.40 10.59 16.82
C ILE A 398 12.12 11.91 17.15
N LYS A 399 12.77 12.55 16.18
CA LYS A 399 13.44 13.85 16.36
C LYS A 399 12.42 14.98 16.60
N ASP A 400 12.77 15.89 17.51
CA ASP A 400 11.96 17.07 17.87
C ASP A 400 11.63 18.00 16.69
N GLN A 401 12.38 17.90 15.58
CA GLN A 401 12.18 18.69 14.37
C GLN A 401 12.35 17.81 13.13
N PHE A 402 11.37 17.85 12.23
CA PHE A 402 11.40 17.16 10.95
C PHE A 402 10.79 18.02 9.85
N GLU A 403 11.15 17.73 8.61
CA GLU A 403 10.62 18.39 7.42
C GLU A 403 9.52 17.54 6.78
N LEU A 404 8.66 18.15 5.93
CA LEU A 404 7.64 17.39 5.19
C LEU A 404 8.27 16.27 4.33
N ARG A 405 9.45 16.49 3.76
CA ARG A 405 10.20 15.48 2.98
C ARG A 405 10.58 14.23 3.79
N ASP A 406 10.62 14.34 5.12
CA ASP A 406 10.93 13.22 6.01
C ASP A 406 9.73 12.27 6.14
N LEU A 407 8.51 12.76 5.87
CA LEU A 407 7.29 11.97 5.86
C LEU A 407 7.14 11.16 4.56
N ARG A 408 6.08 10.34 4.49
CA ARG A 408 5.74 9.57 3.30
C ARG A 408 4.31 9.88 2.87
N ASN A 409 4.10 10.03 1.57
CA ASN A 409 2.78 10.20 0.98
C ASN A 409 1.95 8.90 1.08
N TYR A 410 0.70 8.94 0.60
CA TYR A 410 -0.19 7.77 0.55
C TYR A 410 0.43 6.54 -0.14
N ASN A 411 1.28 6.77 -1.14
CA ASN A 411 1.97 5.73 -1.90
C ASN A 411 3.26 5.22 -1.24
N GLY A 412 3.66 5.79 -0.10
CA GLY A 412 4.89 5.43 0.61
C GLY A 412 6.16 6.09 0.06
N GLU A 413 6.02 7.13 -0.77
CA GLU A 413 7.13 7.89 -1.37
C GLU A 413 7.42 9.15 -0.54
N PRO A 414 8.64 9.70 -0.57
CA PRO A 414 8.94 11.00 0.04
C PRO A 414 8.01 12.10 -0.47
N ILE A 415 7.70 13.05 0.39
CA ILE A 415 6.85 14.20 0.03
C ILE A 415 7.73 15.29 -0.57
N ASP A 416 7.51 15.60 -1.85
CA ASP A 416 8.16 16.69 -2.57
C ASP A 416 7.30 17.97 -2.60
N ASP A 417 7.85 19.05 -3.17
CA ASP A 417 7.17 20.34 -3.31
C ASP A 417 5.87 20.22 -4.10
N VAL A 418 4.78 20.77 -3.55
CA VAL A 418 3.44 20.74 -4.17
C VAL A 418 3.09 22.12 -4.73
N THR A 419 2.70 22.17 -6.01
CA THR A 419 2.16 23.37 -6.66
C THR A 419 0.66 23.26 -6.85
N VAL A 420 -0.10 24.23 -6.36
CA VAL A 420 -1.54 24.35 -6.61
C VAL A 420 -1.85 25.57 -7.49
N ARG A 421 -2.90 25.48 -8.32
CA ARG A 421 -3.30 26.54 -9.27
C ARG A 421 -4.82 26.69 -9.28
N GLY A 422 -5.28 27.93 -9.48
CA GLY A 422 -6.70 28.27 -9.66
C GLY A 422 -7.32 28.99 -8.47
N ALA A 423 -8.43 29.70 -8.73
CA ALA A 423 -9.17 30.47 -7.71
C ALA A 423 -9.78 29.58 -6.61
N ASP A 424 -10.11 28.32 -6.95
CA ASP A 424 -10.51 27.24 -6.03
C ASP A 424 -9.48 26.11 -6.08
N SER A 425 -8.25 26.42 -5.67
CA SER A 425 -7.19 25.40 -5.59
C SER A 425 -7.58 24.29 -4.60
N PRO A 426 -7.33 23.00 -4.95
CA PRO A 426 -7.66 21.88 -4.07
C PRO A 426 -6.86 21.95 -2.76
N VAL A 427 -7.44 21.38 -1.69
CA VAL A 427 -6.77 21.26 -0.40
C VAL A 427 -5.55 20.35 -0.55
N VAL A 428 -4.38 20.80 -0.06
CA VAL A 428 -3.20 19.97 0.07
C VAL A 428 -3.25 19.30 1.45
N GLU A 429 -3.35 17.97 1.45
CA GLU A 429 -3.43 17.17 2.67
C GLU A 429 -2.13 16.39 2.87
N TYR A 430 -1.66 16.35 4.12
CA TYR A 430 -0.46 15.61 4.53
C TYR A 430 -0.81 14.70 5.70
N ASP A 431 -0.70 13.39 5.50
CA ASP A 431 -0.94 12.41 6.54
C ASP A 431 0.25 12.34 7.51
N VAL A 432 -0.01 12.65 8.77
CA VAL A 432 0.97 12.57 9.86
C VAL A 432 0.62 11.37 10.74
N LYS A 433 1.49 10.35 10.75
CA LYS A 433 1.29 9.10 11.51
C LYS A 433 2.15 9.11 12.76
N ALA A 434 1.57 9.46 13.89
CA ALA A 434 2.24 9.40 15.19
C ALA A 434 2.21 7.98 15.75
N LEU A 435 3.17 7.64 16.61
CA LEU A 435 3.12 6.39 17.35
C LEU A 435 1.93 6.40 18.33
N PRO A 436 1.37 5.23 18.69
CA PRO A 436 0.18 5.16 19.55
C PRO A 436 0.32 5.84 20.91
N ASP A 437 1.55 5.99 21.41
CA ASP A 437 1.89 6.61 22.69
C ASP A 437 2.61 7.96 22.55
N ASP A 438 2.72 8.51 21.33
CA ASP A 438 3.20 9.86 21.12
C ASP A 438 2.14 10.87 21.62
N GLN A 439 2.60 11.87 22.36
CA GLN A 439 1.77 12.98 22.81
C GLN A 439 2.30 14.28 22.22
N PHE A 440 1.46 14.99 21.47
CA PHE A 440 1.79 16.32 20.97
C PHE A 440 1.36 17.36 22.00
N ASP A 441 2.32 17.86 22.77
CA ASP A 441 2.08 18.92 23.74
C ASP A 441 1.76 20.27 23.08
N ARG A 442 1.29 21.22 23.89
CA ARG A 442 1.07 22.59 23.42
C ARG A 442 2.42 23.25 23.10
N GLY A 443 2.49 23.98 22.00
CA GLY A 443 3.69 24.73 21.58
C GLY A 443 4.41 24.17 20.36
N ASN A 444 3.94 23.05 19.80
CA ASN A 444 4.36 22.55 18.49
C ASN A 444 4.13 23.62 17.41
N LYS A 445 5.11 23.79 16.52
CA LYS A 445 5.08 24.80 15.43
C LYS A 445 5.29 24.12 14.09
N PHE A 446 4.52 24.54 13.09
CA PHE A 446 4.69 24.15 11.71
C PHE A 446 5.12 25.37 10.88
N ASN A 447 6.33 25.33 10.33
CA ASN A 447 6.87 26.40 9.50
C ASN A 447 6.66 26.06 8.02
N LEU A 448 5.59 26.59 7.43
CA LEU A 448 5.32 26.43 5.99
C LEU A 448 6.19 27.37 5.16
N ARG A 449 7.03 26.81 4.30
CA ARG A 449 7.76 27.56 3.26
C ARG A 449 6.99 27.44 1.94
N PHE A 450 6.57 28.56 1.37
CA PHE A 450 5.80 28.60 0.12
C PHE A 450 6.19 29.81 -0.74
N SER A 451 5.84 29.76 -2.02
CA SER A 451 5.96 30.87 -2.96
C SER A 451 4.67 31.00 -3.78
N TYR A 452 4.40 32.20 -4.30
CA TYR A 452 3.25 32.49 -5.16
C TYR A 452 3.65 33.48 -6.25
N SER A 453 2.94 33.43 -7.38
CA SER A 453 3.15 34.29 -8.56
C SER A 453 2.07 35.36 -8.69
#